data_AF-A0A9E4BNJ4-F1
#
_entry.id   AF-A0A9E4BNJ4-F1
#
_cell.length_a   1.000
_cell.length_b   1.000
_cell.length_c   1.000
_cell.angle_alpha   90.00
_cell.angle_beta   90.00
_cell.angle_gamma   90.00
#
_symmetry.space_group_name_H-M   'P 1'
#
loop_
_entity.id
_entity.type
_entity.pdbx_description
1 polymer ?
#
loop_
_entity_poly.entity_id
_entity_poly.type
_entity_poly.pdbx_seq_one_letter_code
_entity_poly.pdbx_strand_id
1 'polypeptide(L)'
;MKHTRSDGPTELTFEQKRALYRDGYIILKNIVPKELTQRARRLVNITAGKILNGTMDPPKRRNRYVGSEDAITDLINKTALTDILTNTMGPFDPPTHGFAPILYPREPSREIGNHGLPDDEVPNHAFFPHIDGQWSGAIPKTANEVDDWHVPKTPHFGDRSANVLGVNGTPLFQNPDCTLSLGSFTCFAVVVLSDQSKFGCGNFAVLRGAHHHTAEFFRQQRDQGGVIGPEGHGWARLKRVGGDYSQR
;
A
#
# COMPACT_ATOMS: atom_id res chain seq x y z
N MET A 1 -30.33 -4.15 12.52
CA MET A 1 -30.62 -4.87 11.26
C MET A 1 -29.48 -5.84 10.99
N LYS A 2 -29.74 -7.15 10.91
CA LYS A 2 -28.75 -8.13 10.45
C LYS A 2 -28.57 -7.92 8.95
N HIS A 3 -27.43 -7.39 8.53
CA HIS A 3 -27.07 -7.42 7.11
C HIS A 3 -26.72 -8.88 6.77
N THR A 4 -27.62 -9.56 6.08
CA THR A 4 -27.35 -10.81 5.39
C THR A 4 -26.30 -10.55 4.31
N ARG A 5 -25.22 -11.35 4.25
CA ARG A 5 -24.20 -11.27 3.19
C ARG A 5 -24.89 -11.33 1.82
N SER A 6 -24.42 -10.55 0.86
CA SER A 6 -24.97 -10.54 -0.51
C SER A 6 -24.67 -11.87 -1.23
N ASP A 7 -25.63 -12.37 -2.02
CA ASP A 7 -25.53 -13.58 -2.88
C ASP A 7 -24.59 -13.41 -4.11
N GLY A 8 -23.45 -12.74 -3.92
CA GLY A 8 -22.44 -12.54 -4.96
C GLY A 8 -21.63 -13.81 -5.26
N PRO A 9 -20.91 -13.87 -6.39
CA PRO A 9 -20.01 -14.97 -6.68
C PRO A 9 -18.98 -15.09 -5.55
N THR A 10 -18.74 -16.31 -5.07
CA THR A 10 -17.78 -16.61 -4.00
C THR A 10 -16.41 -17.01 -4.55
N GLU A 11 -16.26 -17.12 -5.87
CA GLU A 11 -15.02 -17.53 -6.53
C GLU A 11 -14.77 -16.73 -7.80
N LEU A 12 -13.49 -16.60 -8.14
CA LEU A 12 -13.06 -16.15 -9.45
C LEU A 12 -13.33 -17.23 -10.50
N THR A 13 -13.82 -16.83 -11.66
CA THR A 13 -13.90 -17.72 -12.83
C THR A 13 -12.49 -18.14 -13.27
N PHE A 14 -12.40 -19.22 -14.03
CA PHE A 14 -11.11 -19.64 -14.60
C PHE A 14 -10.43 -18.52 -15.40
N GLU A 15 -11.19 -17.78 -16.21
CA GLU A 15 -10.67 -16.62 -16.95
C GLU A 15 -10.14 -15.51 -16.04
N GLN A 16 -10.85 -15.22 -14.94
CA GLN A 16 -10.39 -14.24 -13.96
C GLN A 16 -9.12 -14.71 -13.25
N LYS A 17 -9.00 -16.00 -12.92
CA LYS A 17 -7.76 -16.58 -12.36
C LYS A 17 -6.59 -16.46 -13.35
N ARG A 18 -6.83 -16.76 -14.64
CA ARG A 18 -5.82 -16.58 -15.71
C ARG A 18 -5.40 -15.12 -15.86
N ALA A 19 -6.37 -14.20 -15.85
CA ALA A 19 -6.10 -12.77 -15.90
C ALA A 19 -5.31 -12.30 -14.68
N LEU A 20 -5.68 -12.72 -13.47
CA LEU A 20 -4.94 -12.40 -12.24
C LEU A 20 -3.49 -12.88 -12.32
N TYR A 21 -3.27 -14.12 -12.75
CA TYR A 21 -1.93 -14.66 -12.91
C TYR A 21 -1.12 -13.90 -13.95
N ARG A 22 -1.69 -13.59 -15.11
CA ARG A 22 -0.98 -12.91 -16.23
C ARG A 22 -0.74 -11.43 -15.94
N ASP A 23 -1.75 -10.73 -15.43
CA ASP A 23 -1.78 -9.27 -15.34
C ASP A 23 -1.42 -8.75 -13.95
N GLY A 24 -1.49 -9.59 -12.92
CA GLY A 24 -1.22 -9.22 -11.53
C GLY A 24 -2.40 -8.54 -10.82
N TYR A 25 -3.50 -8.31 -11.52
CA TYR A 25 -4.72 -7.72 -10.97
C TYR A 25 -5.96 -8.18 -11.74
N ILE A 26 -7.13 -7.98 -11.12
CA ILE A 26 -8.44 -8.17 -11.75
C ILE A 26 -9.40 -7.07 -11.32
N ILE A 27 -10.41 -6.80 -12.16
CA ILE A 27 -11.47 -5.84 -11.86
C ILE A 27 -12.78 -6.61 -11.67
N LEU A 28 -13.32 -6.56 -10.45
CA LEU A 28 -14.62 -7.13 -10.12
C LEU A 28 -15.68 -6.02 -10.14
N LYS A 29 -16.54 -6.03 -11.15
CA LYS A 29 -17.60 -5.04 -11.31
C LYS A 29 -18.77 -5.35 -10.40
N ASN A 30 -19.35 -4.32 -9.78
CA ASN A 30 -20.58 -4.40 -8.99
C ASN A 30 -20.57 -5.43 -7.85
N ILE A 31 -19.39 -5.83 -7.36
CA ILE A 31 -19.25 -6.82 -6.28
C ILE A 31 -19.55 -6.23 -4.90
N VAL A 32 -19.36 -4.92 -4.74
CA VAL A 32 -19.69 -4.18 -3.52
C VAL A 32 -21.03 -3.46 -3.74
N PRO A 33 -22.06 -3.71 -2.89
CA PRO A 33 -23.33 -3.02 -2.96
C PRO A 33 -23.17 -1.49 -2.91
N LYS A 34 -24.04 -0.79 -3.65
CA LYS A 34 -24.00 0.68 -3.79
C LYS A 34 -24.17 1.38 -2.45
N GLU A 35 -24.95 0.80 -1.55
CA GLU A 35 -25.20 1.31 -0.21
C GLU A 35 -23.91 1.33 0.62
N LEU A 36 -23.07 0.30 0.52
CA LEU A 36 -21.79 0.25 1.24
C LEU A 36 -20.81 1.29 0.68
N THR A 37 -20.69 1.39 -0.65
CA THR A 37 -19.80 2.40 -1.28
C THR A 37 -20.25 3.83 -1.00
N GLN A 38 -21.56 4.10 -0.97
CA GLN A 38 -22.11 5.41 -0.61
C GLN A 38 -21.86 5.76 0.86
N ARG A 39 -22.02 4.80 1.79
CA ARG A 39 -21.70 5.02 3.22
C ARG A 39 -20.22 5.35 3.40
N ALA A 40 -19.33 4.58 2.77
CA ALA A 40 -17.88 4.81 2.81
C ALA A 40 -17.52 6.19 2.25
N ARG A 41 -18.01 6.52 1.06
CA ARG A 41 -17.78 7.83 0.42
C ARG A 41 -18.30 8.99 1.27
N ARG A 42 -19.48 8.84 1.89
CA ARG A 42 -20.03 9.85 2.80
C ARG A 42 -19.12 10.08 4.00
N LEU A 43 -18.62 9.01 4.61
CA LEU A 43 -17.67 9.12 5.72
C LEU A 43 -16.40 9.87 5.29
N VAL A 44 -15.77 9.44 4.18
CA VAL A 44 -14.56 10.08 3.64
C VAL A 44 -14.77 11.58 3.41
N ASN A 45 -15.88 11.97 2.79
CA ASN A 45 -16.18 13.37 2.51
C ASN A 45 -16.45 14.20 3.78
N ILE A 46 -17.16 13.65 4.76
CA ILE A 46 -17.40 14.33 6.05
C ILE A 46 -16.07 14.54 6.77
N THR A 47 -15.23 13.51 6.84
CA THR A 47 -13.90 13.59 7.45
C THR A 47 -13.04 14.63 6.74
N ALA A 48 -12.95 14.58 5.41
CA ALA A 48 -12.18 15.56 4.64
C ALA A 48 -12.69 16.99 4.88
N GLY A 49 -14.01 17.21 4.88
CA GLY A 49 -14.61 18.50 5.16
C GLY A 49 -14.28 19.03 6.56
N LYS A 50 -14.31 18.17 7.59
CA LYS A 50 -13.93 18.52 8.96
C LYS A 50 -12.44 18.90 9.10
N ILE A 51 -11.58 18.26 8.32
CA ILE A 51 -10.15 18.61 8.29
C ILE A 51 -9.96 19.97 7.61
N LEU A 52 -10.59 20.16 6.44
CA LEU A 52 -10.47 21.38 5.67
C LEU A 52 -11.05 22.61 6.38
N ASN A 53 -12.07 22.44 7.22
CA ASN A 53 -12.65 23.53 8.00
C ASN A 53 -12.05 23.68 9.41
N GLY A 54 -11.01 22.90 9.75
CA GLY A 54 -10.31 22.99 11.04
C GLY A 54 -11.08 22.45 12.25
N THR A 55 -12.22 21.76 12.06
CA THR A 55 -12.98 21.13 13.16
C THR A 55 -12.46 19.75 13.55
N MET A 56 -11.46 19.26 12.84
CA MET A 56 -10.75 18.03 13.14
C MET A 56 -9.30 18.16 12.68
N ASP A 57 -8.36 17.73 13.50
CA ASP A 57 -6.96 17.71 13.09
C ASP A 57 -6.76 16.74 11.93
N PRO A 58 -5.95 17.09 10.93
CA PRO A 58 -5.56 16.13 9.91
C PRO A 58 -4.88 14.94 10.59
N PRO A 59 -5.11 13.71 10.10
CA PRO A 59 -4.33 12.57 10.55
C PRO A 59 -2.85 12.90 10.35
N LYS A 60 -1.99 12.38 11.24
CA LYS A 60 -0.52 12.59 11.19
C LYS A 60 0.08 12.35 9.80
N ARG A 61 -0.63 11.60 8.95
CA ARG A 61 -0.39 11.50 7.50
C ARG A 61 -1.62 12.01 6.75
N ARG A 62 -1.47 13.13 6.03
CA ARG A 62 -2.55 13.90 5.34
C ARG A 62 -3.45 13.10 4.38
N ASN A 63 -3.08 11.85 4.05
CA ASN A 63 -3.78 11.04 3.05
C ASN A 63 -4.49 9.79 3.64
N ARG A 64 -4.71 9.74 4.97
CA ARG A 64 -5.42 8.62 5.64
C ARG A 64 -6.62 9.11 6.42
N TYR A 65 -7.68 9.42 5.69
CA TYR A 65 -8.89 10.06 6.24
C TYR A 65 -9.68 9.15 7.19
N VAL A 66 -9.63 7.85 6.96
CA VAL A 66 -10.47 6.85 7.61
C VAL A 66 -9.64 5.57 7.76
N GLY A 67 -9.99 4.75 8.74
CA GLY A 67 -9.14 3.69 9.26
C GLY A 67 -9.92 2.46 9.63
N SER A 68 -10.51 2.49 10.81
CA SER A 68 -11.12 1.35 11.50
C SER A 68 -12.65 1.37 11.47
N GLU A 69 -13.27 2.39 10.88
CA GLU A 69 -14.72 2.53 10.85
C GLU A 69 -15.36 1.40 10.03
N ASP A 70 -16.46 0.85 10.55
CA ASP A 70 -17.26 -0.18 9.87
C ASP A 70 -17.61 0.21 8.43
N ALA A 71 -17.83 1.49 8.14
CA ALA A 71 -18.12 1.96 6.80
C ALA A 71 -17.00 1.65 5.79
N ILE A 72 -15.75 1.47 6.24
CA ILE A 72 -14.59 1.13 5.42
C ILE A 72 -14.34 -0.38 5.44
N THR A 73 -14.30 -1.00 6.61
CA THR A 73 -14.00 -2.43 6.73
C THR A 73 -15.13 -3.31 6.16
N ASP A 74 -16.39 -2.85 6.24
CA ASP A 74 -17.55 -3.52 5.65
C ASP A 74 -17.48 -3.65 4.12
N LEU A 75 -16.70 -2.78 3.44
CA LEU A 75 -16.52 -2.87 1.98
C LEU A 75 -15.94 -4.23 1.57
N ILE A 76 -15.23 -4.90 2.48
CA ILE A 76 -14.73 -6.27 2.30
C ILE A 76 -15.53 -7.23 3.19
N ASN A 77 -15.60 -6.97 4.50
CA ASN A 77 -16.11 -7.92 5.50
C ASN A 77 -17.57 -8.33 5.32
N LYS A 78 -18.40 -7.46 4.70
CA LYS A 78 -19.83 -7.69 4.48
C LYS A 78 -20.18 -7.95 3.01
N THR A 79 -19.20 -8.28 2.18
CA THR A 79 -19.39 -8.59 0.75
C THR A 79 -18.84 -9.96 0.39
N ALA A 80 -19.19 -10.44 -0.80
CA ALA A 80 -18.63 -11.66 -1.37
C ALA A 80 -17.10 -11.60 -1.59
N LEU A 81 -16.48 -10.41 -1.50
CA LEU A 81 -15.02 -10.27 -1.58
C LEU A 81 -14.30 -11.10 -0.52
N THR A 82 -14.86 -11.25 0.69
CA THR A 82 -14.22 -12.06 1.73
C THR A 82 -14.07 -13.52 1.28
N ASP A 83 -15.11 -14.08 0.68
CA ASP A 83 -15.10 -15.47 0.21
C ASP A 83 -14.23 -15.61 -1.05
N ILE A 84 -14.31 -14.67 -1.99
CA ILE A 84 -13.44 -14.64 -3.18
C ILE A 84 -11.96 -14.59 -2.77
N LEU A 85 -11.59 -13.72 -1.83
CA LEU A 85 -10.22 -13.59 -1.36
C LEU A 85 -9.78 -14.90 -0.68
N THR A 86 -10.59 -15.43 0.23
CA THR A 86 -10.30 -16.70 0.93
C THR A 86 -10.05 -17.85 -0.05
N ASN A 87 -10.90 -17.97 -1.07
CA ASN A 87 -10.82 -19.03 -2.08
C ASN A 87 -9.68 -18.80 -3.09
N THR A 88 -9.14 -17.59 -3.20
CA THR A 88 -8.07 -17.25 -4.16
C THR A 88 -6.68 -17.30 -3.52
N MET A 89 -6.54 -16.80 -2.29
CA MET A 89 -5.24 -16.64 -1.63
C MET A 89 -5.08 -17.44 -0.32
N GLY A 90 -6.12 -18.16 0.09
CA GLY A 90 -6.17 -18.87 1.36
C GLY A 90 -6.82 -18.03 2.49
N PRO A 91 -6.99 -18.63 3.68
CA PRO A 91 -7.59 -17.95 4.83
C PRO A 91 -6.78 -16.73 5.25
N PHE A 92 -7.47 -15.69 5.69
CA PHE A 92 -6.87 -14.45 6.17
C PHE A 92 -7.72 -13.84 7.28
N ASP A 93 -7.10 -13.03 8.14
CA ASP A 93 -7.82 -12.30 9.17
C ASP A 93 -8.68 -11.20 8.53
N PRO A 94 -9.95 -11.05 8.95
CA PRO A 94 -10.81 -9.99 8.44
C PRO A 94 -10.16 -8.60 8.62
N PRO A 95 -10.18 -7.74 7.58
CA PRO A 95 -9.69 -6.39 7.67
C PRO A 95 -10.27 -5.64 8.88
N THR A 96 -9.38 -5.20 9.77
CA THR A 96 -9.73 -4.35 10.92
C THR A 96 -9.45 -2.88 10.64
N HIS A 97 -8.67 -2.59 9.60
CA HIS A 97 -8.30 -1.26 9.18
C HIS A 97 -8.19 -1.17 7.65
N GLY A 98 -8.46 0.00 7.09
CA GLY A 98 -8.20 0.39 5.71
C GLY A 98 -7.78 1.85 5.65
N PHE A 99 -7.61 2.42 4.46
CA PHE A 99 -7.49 3.87 4.31
C PHE A 99 -8.03 4.33 2.97
N ALA A 100 -8.57 5.55 2.92
CA ALA A 100 -8.97 6.20 1.69
C ALA A 100 -7.89 7.22 1.29
N PRO A 101 -7.05 6.93 0.29
CA PRO A 101 -6.12 7.92 -0.24
C PRO A 101 -6.90 8.96 -1.05
N ILE A 102 -6.99 10.19 -0.55
CA ILE A 102 -7.53 11.32 -1.31
C ILE A 102 -6.36 12.06 -1.97
N LEU A 103 -6.44 12.22 -3.28
CA LEU A 103 -5.57 13.08 -4.06
C LEU A 103 -6.33 14.36 -4.40
N TYR A 104 -5.87 15.49 -3.90
CA TYR A 104 -6.34 16.78 -4.35
C TYR A 104 -5.62 17.20 -5.63
N PRO A 105 -6.26 18.02 -6.47
CA PRO A 105 -5.56 18.74 -7.53
C PRO A 105 -4.34 19.48 -6.95
N ARG A 106 -3.23 19.41 -7.67
CA ARG A 106 -1.96 20.05 -7.31
C ARG A 106 -1.39 20.75 -8.52
N GLU A 107 -0.79 21.91 -8.28
CA GLU A 107 0.00 22.59 -9.30
C GLU A 107 1.27 21.79 -9.59
N PRO A 108 1.82 21.89 -10.82
CA PRO A 108 3.13 21.36 -11.12
C PRO A 108 4.17 21.89 -10.13
N SER A 109 5.04 21.01 -9.66
CA SER A 109 6.06 21.33 -8.66
C SER A 109 7.38 20.69 -9.07
N ARG A 110 8.50 21.30 -8.68
CA ARG A 110 9.84 20.69 -8.82
C ARG A 110 10.26 19.94 -7.56
N GLU A 111 9.34 19.73 -6.60
CA GLU A 111 9.62 18.91 -5.43
C GLU A 111 9.91 17.47 -5.87
N ILE A 112 10.95 16.88 -5.28
CA ILE A 112 11.32 15.50 -5.58
C ILE A 112 10.47 14.59 -4.70
N GLY A 113 9.56 13.84 -5.32
CA GLY A 113 8.73 12.87 -4.62
C GLY A 113 9.49 11.60 -4.23
N ASN A 114 8.83 10.68 -3.52
CA ASN A 114 9.44 9.42 -3.10
C ASN A 114 9.93 8.52 -4.26
N HIS A 115 9.52 8.80 -5.51
CA HIS A 115 10.01 8.11 -6.72
C HIS A 115 11.39 8.62 -7.17
N GLY A 116 11.88 9.73 -6.60
CA GLY A 116 13.16 10.31 -6.95
C GLY A 116 13.15 11.14 -8.24
N LEU A 117 11.97 11.50 -8.77
CA LEU A 117 11.84 12.47 -9.86
C LEU A 117 11.08 13.71 -9.35
N PRO A 118 11.22 14.85 -10.02
CA PRO A 118 10.35 16.01 -9.83
C PRO A 118 8.87 15.69 -10.10
N ASP A 119 7.95 16.28 -9.32
CA ASP A 119 6.51 16.08 -9.53
C ASP A 119 6.04 16.49 -10.94
N ASP A 120 6.64 17.53 -11.55
CA ASP A 120 6.33 17.95 -12.92
C ASP A 120 6.82 16.99 -14.01
N GLU A 121 7.65 16.01 -13.67
CA GLU A 121 8.16 14.96 -14.57
C GLU A 121 7.39 13.64 -14.48
N VAL A 122 6.40 13.52 -13.58
CA VAL A 122 5.58 12.30 -13.43
C VAL A 122 4.11 12.52 -13.80
N PRO A 123 3.41 11.48 -14.30
CA PRO A 123 1.99 11.59 -14.64
C PRO A 123 1.14 12.18 -13.52
N ASN A 124 0.33 13.19 -13.85
CA ASN A 124 -0.60 13.86 -12.95
C ASN A 124 0.05 14.42 -11.66
N HIS A 125 1.35 14.69 -11.67
CA HIS A 125 2.09 15.27 -10.53
C HIS A 125 2.02 14.44 -9.24
N ALA A 126 1.77 13.14 -9.37
CA ALA A 126 1.50 12.28 -8.22
C ALA A 126 1.80 10.80 -8.47
N PHE A 127 2.23 10.40 -9.66
CA PHE A 127 2.47 9.00 -9.97
C PHE A 127 3.73 8.49 -9.25
N PHE A 128 3.55 7.45 -8.44
CA PHE A 128 4.60 6.84 -7.64
C PHE A 128 4.44 5.30 -7.68
N PRO A 129 5.06 4.60 -8.65
CA PRO A 129 4.97 3.15 -8.71
C PRO A 129 5.80 2.56 -7.56
N HIS A 130 5.19 1.66 -6.81
CA HIS A 130 5.86 0.96 -5.72
C HIS A 130 5.25 -0.42 -5.53
N ILE A 131 5.99 -1.27 -4.84
CA ILE A 131 5.50 -2.54 -4.33
C ILE A 131 5.08 -2.25 -2.89
N ASP A 132 3.79 -2.34 -2.58
CA ASP A 132 3.35 -2.20 -1.20
C ASP A 132 3.95 -3.37 -0.36
N GLY A 133 3.96 -3.27 0.98
CA GLY A 133 4.25 -4.44 1.85
C GLY A 133 5.73 -4.63 2.11
N GLN A 134 6.49 -3.67 1.60
CA GLN A 134 7.78 -3.26 2.13
C GLN A 134 7.60 -2.32 3.31
N TRP A 135 8.57 -2.38 4.19
CA TRP A 135 8.76 -1.35 5.19
C TRP A 135 9.04 -0.02 4.49
N SER A 136 8.30 1.03 4.86
CA SER A 136 8.42 2.38 4.29
C SER A 136 8.61 3.42 5.39
N GLY A 137 9.76 3.40 6.04
CA GLY A 137 10.19 4.47 6.96
C GLY A 137 11.59 4.94 6.58
N ALA A 138 12.21 5.75 7.43
CA ALA A 138 13.65 5.91 7.43
C ALA A 138 14.23 5.14 8.62
N ILE A 139 15.42 4.51 8.45
CA ILE A 139 16.06 3.68 9.49
C ILE A 139 17.10 4.57 10.17
N PRO A 140 16.72 5.28 11.23
CA PRO A 140 17.66 6.06 12.01
C PRO A 140 18.69 5.12 12.64
N LYS A 141 19.95 5.52 12.55
CA LYS A 141 21.12 4.80 13.05
C LYS A 141 21.55 5.30 14.42
N THR A 142 21.08 6.47 14.82
CA THR A 142 21.37 7.10 16.11
C THR A 142 20.12 7.77 16.67
N ALA A 143 20.08 8.01 17.98
CA ALA A 143 18.97 8.72 18.63
C ALA A 143 18.81 10.18 18.17
N ASN A 144 19.88 10.80 17.65
CA ASN A 144 19.87 12.17 17.15
C ASN A 144 19.28 12.30 15.74
N GLU A 145 19.30 11.23 14.93
CA GLU A 145 18.73 11.21 13.56
C GLU A 145 17.18 11.24 13.55
N VAL A 146 16.55 11.38 14.71
CA VAL A 146 15.14 11.04 14.98
C VAL A 146 14.34 12.24 15.44
N ASP A 147 15.01 13.24 16.00
CA ASP A 147 14.33 14.29 16.75
C ASP A 147 13.46 15.18 15.84
N ASP A 148 13.72 15.17 14.52
CA ASP A 148 12.92 15.84 13.50
C ASP A 148 11.76 14.99 12.92
N TRP A 149 11.71 13.67 13.15
CA TRP A 149 10.83 12.78 12.37
C TRP A 149 9.52 12.37 13.06
N HIS A 150 9.34 12.71 14.35
CA HIS A 150 8.11 12.45 15.13
C HIS A 150 7.56 11.00 15.01
N VAL A 151 8.43 10.03 14.72
CA VAL A 151 8.09 8.59 14.65
C VAL A 151 8.06 8.02 16.08
N PRO A 152 7.11 7.13 16.42
CA PRO A 152 7.12 6.47 17.73
C PRO A 152 8.44 5.73 17.98
N LYS A 153 9.18 6.13 19.03
CA LYS A 153 10.36 5.40 19.52
C LYS A 153 9.84 4.11 20.17
N THR A 154 10.13 2.95 19.59
CA THR A 154 9.85 1.63 20.19
C THR A 154 11.10 1.10 20.91
N PRO A 155 11.00 0.09 21.80
CA PRO A 155 12.18 -0.55 22.39
C PRO A 155 13.18 -1.14 21.38
N HIS A 156 12.74 -1.34 20.14
CA HIS A 156 13.51 -1.91 19.03
C HIS A 156 14.12 -0.84 18.10
N PHE A 157 14.08 0.42 18.49
CA PHE A 157 14.53 1.51 17.64
C PHE A 157 16.02 1.42 17.28
N GLY A 158 16.35 1.34 15.99
CA GLY A 158 17.73 1.33 15.49
C GLY A 158 18.45 -0.05 15.53
N ASP A 159 17.80 -1.09 16.06
CA ASP A 159 18.42 -2.42 16.23
C ASP A 159 18.38 -3.33 14.98
N ARG A 160 17.72 -2.86 13.91
CA ARG A 160 17.50 -3.61 12.65
C ARG A 160 16.77 -4.95 12.84
N SER A 161 15.99 -5.12 13.91
CA SER A 161 15.25 -6.37 14.18
C SER A 161 13.94 -6.47 13.38
N ALA A 162 13.41 -7.70 13.31
CA ALA A 162 12.07 -7.98 12.78
C ALA A 162 10.93 -7.29 13.55
N ASN A 163 11.18 -6.83 14.78
CA ASN A 163 10.15 -6.19 15.61
C ASN A 163 10.02 -4.68 15.36
N VAL A 164 10.88 -4.10 14.51
CA VAL A 164 10.81 -2.70 14.14
C VAL A 164 9.66 -2.48 13.17
N LEU A 165 8.53 -1.96 13.67
CA LEU A 165 7.39 -1.63 12.83
C LEU A 165 7.61 -0.30 12.09
N GLY A 166 7.43 -0.34 10.78
CA GLY A 166 7.40 0.83 9.92
C GLY A 166 6.00 1.37 9.73
N VAL A 167 5.89 2.16 8.67
CA VAL A 167 4.60 2.65 8.17
C VAL A 167 3.76 1.47 7.71
N ASN A 168 2.44 1.58 7.86
CA ASN A 168 1.46 0.52 7.55
C ASN A 168 1.54 -0.71 8.47
N GLY A 169 2.27 -0.63 9.60
CA GLY A 169 2.39 -1.78 10.51
C GLY A 169 3.26 -2.91 9.96
N THR A 170 4.03 -2.63 8.91
CA THR A 170 4.95 -3.59 8.30
C THR A 170 6.23 -3.67 9.12
N PRO A 171 6.64 -4.86 9.61
CA PRO A 171 7.94 -5.01 10.23
C PRO A 171 9.08 -4.78 9.23
N LEU A 172 10.22 -4.33 9.73
CA LEU A 172 11.43 -4.08 8.95
C LEU A 172 11.94 -5.37 8.28
N PHE A 173 11.84 -6.49 8.99
CA PHE A 173 12.04 -7.83 8.47
C PHE A 173 10.87 -8.72 8.88
N GLN A 174 10.41 -9.58 7.98
CA GLN A 174 9.31 -10.51 8.22
C GLN A 174 9.76 -11.78 8.97
N ASN A 175 11.08 -11.98 9.12
CA ASN A 175 11.64 -13.14 9.79
C ASN A 175 12.76 -12.76 10.77
N PRO A 176 12.95 -13.52 11.87
CA PRO A 176 13.98 -13.25 12.87
C PRO A 176 15.41 -13.22 12.32
N ASP A 177 15.70 -14.02 11.29
CA ASP A 177 17.01 -14.07 10.64
C ASP A 177 17.31 -12.83 9.78
N CYS A 178 16.35 -11.91 9.64
CA CYS A 178 16.48 -10.66 8.91
C CYS A 178 16.86 -10.83 7.44
N THR A 179 16.33 -11.88 6.80
CA THR A 179 16.59 -12.19 5.38
C THR A 179 15.44 -11.80 4.45
N LEU A 180 14.28 -11.42 4.99
CA LEU A 180 13.09 -11.05 4.22
C LEU A 180 12.56 -9.68 4.67
N SER A 181 12.72 -8.64 3.85
CA SER A 181 12.26 -7.26 4.18
C SER A 181 10.96 -6.86 3.49
N LEU A 182 10.26 -7.85 2.89
CA LEU A 182 9.03 -7.73 2.12
C LEU A 182 8.06 -8.85 2.48
N GLY A 183 6.76 -8.56 2.50
CA GLY A 183 5.73 -9.63 2.60
C GLY A 183 4.65 -9.40 3.64
N SER A 184 4.44 -8.16 4.10
CA SER A 184 3.41 -7.87 5.11
C SER A 184 1.96 -7.96 4.62
N PHE A 185 1.74 -8.24 3.35
CA PHE A 185 0.42 -8.64 2.87
C PHE A 185 0.54 -9.56 1.66
N THR A 186 -0.56 -10.27 1.40
CA THR A 186 -0.73 -11.18 0.27
C THR A 186 -1.45 -10.52 -0.91
N CYS A 187 -2.37 -9.59 -0.63
CA CYS A 187 -3.21 -8.94 -1.64
C CYS A 187 -3.60 -7.54 -1.19
N PHE A 188 -3.79 -6.64 -2.16
CA PHE A 188 -4.39 -5.32 -1.95
C PHE A 188 -5.79 -5.30 -2.57
N ALA A 189 -6.83 -5.17 -1.74
CA ALA A 189 -8.21 -5.08 -2.19
C ALA A 189 -8.64 -3.60 -2.26
N VAL A 190 -8.86 -3.11 -3.48
CA VAL A 190 -9.24 -1.71 -3.72
C VAL A 190 -10.71 -1.61 -4.10
N VAL A 191 -11.45 -0.79 -3.34
CA VAL A 191 -12.81 -0.41 -3.68
C VAL A 191 -12.82 1.04 -4.14
N VAL A 192 -13.25 1.25 -5.38
CA VAL A 192 -13.30 2.56 -6.01
C VAL A 192 -14.48 3.36 -5.45
N LEU A 193 -14.20 4.52 -4.86
CA LEU A 193 -15.21 5.43 -4.29
C LEU A 193 -15.42 6.73 -5.10
N SER A 194 -14.60 6.97 -6.12
CA SER A 194 -14.66 8.10 -7.04
C SER A 194 -14.79 7.63 -8.49
N ASP A 195 -15.03 8.54 -9.42
CA ASP A 195 -14.98 8.20 -10.85
C ASP A 195 -13.52 7.91 -11.24
N GLN A 196 -13.31 6.78 -11.92
CA GLN A 196 -12.00 6.32 -12.39
C GLN A 196 -11.95 6.20 -13.92
N SER A 197 -13.01 6.63 -14.62
CA SER A 197 -13.13 6.53 -16.08
C SER A 197 -12.38 7.62 -16.83
N LYS A 198 -12.07 8.74 -16.15
CA LYS A 198 -11.35 9.88 -16.72
C LYS A 198 -9.91 9.89 -16.20
N PHE A 199 -8.96 9.99 -17.11
CA PHE A 199 -7.55 10.13 -16.77
C PHE A 199 -7.31 11.46 -16.01
N GLY A 200 -6.48 11.41 -14.98
CA GLY A 200 -6.12 12.58 -14.16
C GLY A 200 -7.04 12.83 -12.96
N CYS A 201 -8.08 12.02 -12.74
CA CYS A 201 -8.99 12.15 -11.61
C CYS A 201 -8.52 11.41 -10.33
N GLY A 202 -7.20 11.28 -10.15
CA GLY A 202 -6.63 10.45 -9.08
C GLY A 202 -6.87 8.96 -9.31
N ASN A 203 -6.63 8.49 -10.54
CA ASN A 203 -6.87 7.10 -10.90
C ASN A 203 -5.93 6.15 -10.11
N PHE A 204 -6.47 5.05 -9.60
CA PHE A 204 -5.66 3.95 -9.11
C PHE A 204 -4.99 3.26 -10.30
N ALA A 205 -3.67 3.24 -10.30
CA ALA A 205 -2.86 2.71 -11.39
C ALA A 205 -2.10 1.46 -10.95
N VAL A 206 -2.09 0.46 -11.81
CA VAL A 206 -1.33 -0.78 -11.64
C VAL A 206 -0.54 -1.06 -12.90
N LEU A 207 0.67 -1.60 -12.74
CA LEU A 207 1.51 -2.01 -13.86
C LEU A 207 1.19 -3.47 -14.20
N ARG A 208 0.55 -3.67 -15.36
CA ARG A 208 0.16 -5.00 -15.84
C ARG A 208 1.39 -5.91 -15.95
N GLY A 209 1.31 -7.09 -15.33
CA GLY A 209 2.35 -8.12 -15.39
C GLY A 209 3.60 -7.83 -14.55
N ALA A 210 3.66 -6.69 -13.86
CA ALA A 210 4.85 -6.28 -13.12
C ALA A 210 5.21 -7.25 -11.98
N HIS A 211 4.25 -7.99 -11.43
CA HIS A 211 4.48 -9.00 -10.40
C HIS A 211 5.37 -10.15 -10.90
N HIS A 212 5.39 -10.47 -12.20
CA HIS A 212 6.32 -11.46 -12.74
C HIS A 212 7.76 -10.98 -12.70
N HIS A 213 8.01 -9.74 -13.11
CA HIS A 213 9.33 -9.10 -13.05
C HIS A 213 9.80 -8.95 -11.61
N THR A 214 8.91 -8.50 -10.72
CA THR A 214 9.17 -8.41 -9.28
C THR A 214 9.52 -9.78 -8.69
N ALA A 215 8.76 -10.83 -9.03
CA ALA A 215 9.03 -12.18 -8.54
C ALA A 215 10.35 -12.75 -9.07
N GLU A 216 10.72 -12.45 -10.32
CA GLU A 216 12.02 -12.82 -10.87
C GLU A 216 13.15 -12.12 -10.13
N PHE A 217 13.03 -10.82 -9.89
CA PHE A 217 14.00 -10.04 -9.15
C PHE A 217 14.20 -10.58 -7.72
N PHE A 218 13.12 -10.93 -7.02
CA PHE A 218 13.22 -11.53 -5.69
C PHE A 218 13.81 -12.94 -5.69
N ARG A 219 13.56 -13.75 -6.73
CA ARG A 219 14.24 -15.04 -6.89
C ARG A 219 15.74 -14.85 -7.08
N GLN A 220 16.16 -13.89 -7.90
CA GLN A 220 17.57 -13.57 -8.08
C GLN A 220 18.23 -13.17 -6.74
N GLN A 221 17.59 -12.32 -5.94
CA GLN A 221 18.09 -11.92 -4.62
C GLN A 221 18.23 -13.12 -3.67
N ARG A 222 17.21 -14.00 -3.63
CA ARG A 222 17.23 -15.24 -2.85
C ARG A 222 18.37 -16.16 -3.28
N ASP A 223 18.52 -16.38 -4.58
CA ASP A 223 19.48 -17.34 -5.14
C ASP A 223 20.94 -16.89 -4.93
N GLN A 224 21.14 -15.58 -4.70
CA GLN A 224 22.43 -15.01 -4.32
C GLN A 224 22.69 -15.04 -2.80
N GLY A 225 21.77 -15.59 -1.99
CA GLY A 225 21.91 -15.70 -0.54
C GLY A 225 21.80 -14.37 0.22
N GLY A 226 21.31 -13.32 -0.43
CA GLY A 226 21.11 -12.00 0.17
C GLY A 226 19.72 -11.82 0.77
N VAL A 227 19.48 -10.64 1.33
CA VAL A 227 18.14 -10.22 1.76
C VAL A 227 17.22 -10.17 0.55
N ILE A 228 15.98 -10.65 0.68
CA ILE A 228 14.92 -10.46 -0.32
C ILE A 228 14.23 -9.14 -0.03
N GLY A 229 14.32 -8.22 -1.00
CA GLY A 229 13.75 -6.88 -0.96
C GLY A 229 14.78 -5.76 -0.85
N PRO A 230 14.41 -4.61 -0.29
CA PRO A 230 15.34 -3.53 -0.02
C PRO A 230 16.51 -3.99 0.89
N GLU A 231 17.74 -3.60 0.55
CA GLU A 231 19.05 -4.16 0.98
C GLU A 231 19.49 -5.46 0.31
N GLY A 232 18.62 -6.09 -0.47
CA GLY A 232 19.01 -7.22 -1.31
C GLY A 232 19.91 -6.82 -2.46
N HIS A 233 20.53 -7.80 -3.10
CA HIS A 233 21.33 -7.56 -4.29
C HIS A 233 20.53 -6.78 -5.35
N GLY A 234 21.18 -5.79 -5.98
CA GLY A 234 20.54 -4.91 -6.95
C GLY A 234 19.57 -3.86 -6.35
N TRP A 235 19.35 -3.85 -5.02
CA TRP A 235 18.42 -2.92 -4.36
C TRP A 235 18.94 -2.40 -3.01
N ALA A 236 20.13 -1.81 -2.98
CA ALA A 236 20.66 -1.18 -1.78
C ALA A 236 19.81 0.04 -1.37
N ARG A 237 19.32 0.11 -0.11
CA ARG A 237 18.64 1.32 0.41
C ARG A 237 19.63 2.41 0.78
N LEU A 238 20.83 2.01 1.21
CA LEU A 238 21.93 2.90 1.59
C LEU A 238 23.02 2.83 0.53
N LYS A 239 23.26 3.95 -0.16
CA LYS A 239 24.53 4.14 -0.89
C LYS A 239 25.58 4.63 0.09
N ARG A 240 26.77 4.02 0.08
CA ARG A 240 27.93 4.55 0.81
C ARG A 240 28.32 5.87 0.14
N VAL A 241 28.23 6.98 0.86
CA VAL A 241 28.74 8.27 0.36
C VAL A 241 30.27 8.18 0.40
N GLY A 242 30.94 8.41 -0.74
CA GLY A 242 32.41 8.43 -0.84
C GLY A 242 33.10 7.22 -1.51
N GLY A 243 32.36 6.33 -2.17
CA GLY A 243 32.95 5.28 -3.02
C GLY A 243 33.05 5.74 -4.48
N ASP A 244 34.20 5.54 -5.11
CA ASP A 244 34.53 6.00 -6.45
C ASP A 244 33.61 5.40 -7.53
N TYR A 245 33.10 6.25 -8.44
CA TYR A 245 32.07 5.92 -9.45
C TYR A 245 32.66 5.46 -10.79
N SER A 246 33.89 4.93 -10.80
CA SER A 246 34.67 4.72 -12.03
C SER A 246 34.58 3.32 -12.65
N GLN A 247 33.68 2.44 -12.19
CA GLN A 247 33.47 1.15 -12.88
C GLN A 247 31.97 0.86 -13.09
N ARG A 248 31.50 1.30 -14.25
CA ARG A 248 30.41 0.67 -15.00
C ARG A 248 30.98 0.16 -16.31
#